data_AF-A0A1V4SC84-F1
#
_entry.id   AF-A0A1V4SC84-F1
#
_cell.length_a   1.000
_cell.length_b   1.000
_cell.length_c   1.000
_cell.angle_alpha   90.00
_cell.angle_beta   90.00
_cell.angle_gamma   90.00
#
_symmetry.space_group_name_H-M   'P 1'
#
loop_
_entity.id
_entity.type
_entity.pdbx_description
1 polymer ?
#
loop_
_entity_poly.entity_id
_entity_poly.type
_entity_poly.pdbx_seq_one_letter_code
_entity_poly.pdbx_strand_id
1 'polypeptide(L)'
;MIIGVSTGFEKALEIVGVGYRAELQGNTAVLNVGYSQPVHFDLPKGVEAKIDKTKIILSSIDKELLGLTAAKIRGIRKPEPYKGKGIRYADEVVRRKAGKTGVK
;
A
#
# COMPACT_ATOMS: atom_id res chain seq x y z
N MET A 1 -19.68 6.25 -12.68
CA MET A 1 -20.21 7.30 -11.78
C MET A 1 -21.30 6.79 -10.84
N ILE A 2 -22.33 6.06 -11.29
CA ILE A 2 -23.46 5.58 -10.44
C ILE A 2 -23.04 4.60 -9.32
N ILE A 3 -22.20 3.60 -9.64
CA ILE A 3 -21.80 2.55 -8.68
C ILE A 3 -20.96 3.12 -7.51
N GLY A 4 -20.12 4.13 -7.79
CA GLY A 4 -19.21 4.73 -6.80
C GLY A 4 -19.94 5.46 -5.68
N VAL A 5 -21.04 6.14 -6.00
CA VAL A 5 -21.84 6.88 -5.00
C VAL A 5 -22.71 5.95 -4.16
N SER A 6 -23.10 4.79 -4.71
CA SER A 6 -24.01 3.85 -4.04
C SER A 6 -23.29 2.82 -3.16
N THR A 7 -22.11 2.36 -3.58
CA THR A 7 -21.39 1.26 -2.89
C THR A 7 -20.00 1.66 -2.39
N GLY A 8 -19.43 2.76 -2.92
CA GLY A 8 -18.03 3.10 -2.68
C GLY A 8 -17.08 2.14 -3.39
N PHE A 9 -15.83 2.58 -3.57
CA PHE A 9 -14.75 1.72 -4.06
C PHE A 9 -13.76 1.50 -2.94
N GLU A 10 -13.31 0.26 -2.80
CA GLU A 10 -12.29 -0.11 -1.85
C GLU A 10 -11.09 -0.75 -2.55
N LYS A 11 -9.89 -0.45 -2.06
CA LYS A 11 -8.64 -1.11 -2.47
C LYS A 11 -7.82 -1.45 -1.24
N ALA A 12 -7.49 -2.73 -1.11
CA ALA A 12 -6.60 -3.22 -0.07
C ALA A 12 -5.15 -3.30 -0.58
N LEU A 13 -4.24 -2.78 0.23
CA LEU A 13 -2.79 -2.88 0.08
C LEU A 13 -2.22 -3.63 1.28
N GLU A 14 -1.21 -4.45 1.02
CA GLU A 14 -0.46 -5.17 2.05
C GLU A 14 1.00 -4.73 2.06
N ILE A 15 1.53 -4.60 3.27
CA ILE A 15 2.92 -4.29 3.53
C ILE A 15 3.61 -5.57 4.00
N VAL A 16 4.64 -5.95 3.26
CA VAL A 16 5.45 -7.13 3.55
C VAL A 16 6.86 -6.67 3.90
N GLY A 17 7.30 -6.96 5.11
CA GLY A 17 8.66 -6.61 5.55
C GLY A 17 8.81 -6.74 7.05
N VAL A 18 10.03 -7.07 7.49
CA VAL A 18 10.34 -7.10 8.92
C VAL A 18 10.52 -5.66 9.40
N GLY A 19 9.75 -5.27 10.41
CA GLY A 19 9.74 -3.90 10.94
C GLY A 19 8.98 -2.89 10.07
N TYR A 20 8.32 -3.36 8.99
CA TYR A 20 7.52 -2.47 8.16
C TYR A 20 6.14 -2.28 8.78
N ARG A 21 5.72 -1.02 8.91
CA ARG A 21 4.41 -0.67 9.48
C ARG A 21 3.89 0.62 8.87
N ALA A 22 2.58 0.75 8.84
CA ALA A 22 1.89 1.97 8.53
C ALA A 22 1.07 2.40 9.75
N GLU A 23 0.97 3.70 9.96
CA GLU A 23 0.16 4.32 11.00
C GLU A 23 -0.61 5.49 10.38
N LEU A 24 -1.85 5.70 10.82
CA LEU A 24 -2.65 6.83 10.37
C LEU A 24 -2.58 7.93 11.44
N GLN A 25 -2.05 9.10 11.06
CA GLN A 25 -2.00 10.28 11.92
C GLN A 25 -2.97 11.33 11.35
N GLY A 26 -4.21 11.32 11.84
CA GLY A 26 -5.27 12.18 11.31
C GLY A 26 -5.56 11.88 9.84
N ASN A 27 -5.13 12.77 8.94
CA ASN A 27 -5.27 12.62 7.49
C ASN A 27 -3.96 12.24 6.77
N THR A 28 -2.87 12.02 7.51
CA THR A 28 -1.55 11.68 6.97
C THR A 28 -1.24 10.24 7.29
N ALA A 29 -0.97 9.43 6.27
CA ALA A 29 -0.48 8.07 6.43
C ALA A 29 1.04 8.09 6.61
N VAL A 30 1.51 7.60 7.76
CA VAL A 30 2.93 7.51 8.10
C VAL A 30 3.42 6.10 7.82
N LEU A 31 4.36 5.97 6.90
CA LEU A 31 4.87 4.70 6.39
C LEU A 31 6.31 4.48 6.86
N ASN A 32 6.50 3.48 7.70
CA ASN A 32 7.81 2.98 8.10
C ASN A 32 8.14 1.76 7.23
N VAL A 33 8.75 1.99 6.06
CA VAL A 33 9.08 0.93 5.07
C VAL A 33 10.58 0.77 4.83
N GLY A 34 11.37 0.95 5.89
CA GLY A 34 12.82 0.72 5.88
C GLY A 34 13.66 1.88 5.35
N TYR A 35 13.08 3.07 5.20
CA TYR A 35 13.83 4.32 5.06
C TYR A 35 14.34 4.81 6.42
N SER A 36 15.37 5.64 6.42
CA SER A 36 15.93 6.22 7.67
C SER A 36 14.95 7.11 8.42
N GLN A 37 14.00 7.71 7.70
CA GLN A 37 12.93 8.54 8.25
C GLN A 37 11.57 7.98 7.82
N PRO A 38 10.52 8.16 8.65
CA PRO A 38 9.17 7.79 8.27
C PRO A 38 8.71 8.61 7.06
N VAL A 39 8.03 7.96 6.12
CA VAL A 39 7.48 8.63 4.94
C VAL A 39 6.08 9.10 5.27
N HIS A 40 5.86 10.41 5.25
CA HIS A 40 4.55 11.02 5.43
C HIS A 40 3.84 11.12 4.08
N PHE A 41 2.63 10.58 3.99
CA PHE A 41 1.80 10.63 2.80
C PHE A 41 0.44 11.25 3.14
N ASP A 42 0.20 12.47 2.66
CA ASP A 42 -1.07 13.15 2.87
C ASP A 42 -2.16 12.58 1.98
N LEU A 43 -3.26 12.15 2.58
CA LEU A 43 -4.39 11.61 1.84
C LEU A 43 -5.16 12.75 1.15
N PRO A 44 -5.44 12.64 -0.15
CA PRO A 44 -6.24 13.63 -0.86
C PRO A 44 -7.68 13.64 -0.33
N LYS A 45 -8.33 14.81 -0.41
CA LYS A 45 -9.72 14.98 0.02
C LYS A 45 -10.63 14.00 -0.72
N GLY A 46 -11.42 13.22 0.02
CA GLY A 46 -12.34 12.21 -0.52
C GLY A 46 -11.79 10.79 -0.59
N VAL A 47 -10.58 10.53 -0.08
CA VAL A 47 -10.06 9.18 0.15
C VAL A 47 -9.92 8.95 1.65
N GLU A 48 -10.62 7.95 2.16
CA GLU A 48 -10.44 7.46 3.52
C GLU A 48 -9.44 6.31 3.53
N ALA A 49 -8.60 6.25 4.55
CA ALA A 49 -7.67 5.15 4.77
C ALA A 49 -7.93 4.51 6.14
N LYS A 50 -8.06 3.18 6.18
CA LYS A 50 -8.03 2.39 7.40
C LYS A 50 -6.74 1.59 7.40
N ILE A 51 -5.91 1.80 8.42
CA ILE A 51 -4.59 1.19 8.52
C ILE A 51 -4.58 0.23 9.72
N ASP A 52 -4.34 -1.05 9.45
CA ASP A 52 -4.14 -2.10 10.43
C ASP A 52 -2.70 -2.63 10.33
N LYS A 53 -1.76 -1.85 10.85
CA LYS A 53 -0.28 -2.06 10.89
C LYS A 53 0.38 -2.45 9.57
N THR A 54 0.07 -3.61 9.03
CA THR A 54 0.57 -4.16 7.77
C THR A 54 -0.46 -4.13 6.63
N LYS A 55 -1.74 -3.86 6.92
CA LYS A 55 -2.79 -3.72 5.91
C LYS A 55 -3.24 -2.26 5.81
N ILE A 56 -3.39 -1.76 4.59
CA ILE A 56 -3.94 -0.43 4.30
C ILE A 56 -5.16 -0.64 3.42
N ILE A 57 -6.34 -0.29 3.90
CA ILE A 57 -7.59 -0.30 3.15
C ILE A 57 -7.90 1.14 2.78
N LEU A 58 -7.98 1.43 1.49
CA LEU A 58 -8.36 2.74 0.97
C LEU A 58 -9.79 2.66 0.47
N SER A 59 -10.63 3.61 0.86
CA SER A 59 -12.02 3.72 0.43
C SER A 59 -12.26 5.10 -0.18
N SER A 60 -12.96 5.17 -1.32
CA SER A 60 -13.32 6.44 -1.97
C SER A 60 -14.53 6.29 -2.88
N ILE A 61 -15.21 7.41 -3.14
CA ILE A 61 -16.30 7.51 -4.10
C ILE A 61 -15.76 7.52 -5.54
N ASP A 62 -14.55 8.02 -5.74
CA ASP A 62 -13.89 8.14 -7.04
C ASP A 62 -12.85 7.04 -7.27
N LYS A 63 -13.08 6.22 -8.30
CA LYS A 63 -12.20 5.11 -8.69
C LYS A 63 -10.85 5.59 -9.20
N GLU A 64 -10.78 6.73 -9.88
CA GLU A 64 -9.54 7.27 -10.43
C GLU A 64 -8.65 7.80 -9.30
N LEU A 65 -9.22 8.62 -8.41
CA LEU A 65 -8.52 9.15 -7.25
C LEU A 65 -8.04 8.02 -6.33
N LEU A 66 -8.87 7.00 -6.08
CA LEU A 66 -8.50 5.80 -5.33
C LEU A 66 -7.33 5.06 -5.98
N GLY A 67 -7.40 4.86 -7.30
CA GLY A 67 -6.36 4.19 -8.07
C GLY A 67 -5.03 4.93 -8.03
N LEU A 68 -5.06 6.25 -8.25
CA LEU A 68 -3.89 7.11 -8.20
C LEU A 68 -3.26 7.12 -6.80
N THR A 69 -4.08 7.22 -5.76
CA THR A 69 -3.61 7.22 -4.36
C THR A 69 -2.95 5.89 -4.00
N ALA A 70 -3.60 4.77 -4.35
CA ALA A 70 -3.02 3.45 -4.12
C ALA A 70 -1.72 3.24 -4.91
N ALA A 71 -1.64 3.73 -6.15
CA ALA A 71 -0.44 3.65 -6.97
C ALA A 71 0.72 4.49 -6.40
N LYS A 72 0.43 5.69 -5.87
CA LYS A 72 1.42 6.52 -5.18
C LYS A 72 1.99 5.84 -3.94
N ILE A 73 1.12 5.26 -3.10
CA ILE A 73 1.54 4.52 -1.90
C ILE A 73 2.43 3.32 -2.28
N ARG A 74 2.02 2.51 -3.28
CA ARG A 74 2.85 1.41 -3.81
C ARG A 74 4.18 1.90 -4.40
N GLY A 75 4.20 3.11 -4.97
CA GLY A 75 5.38 3.74 -5.54
C GLY A 75 6.50 4.00 -4.53
N ILE A 76 6.17 4.22 -3.26
CA ILE A 76 7.15 4.50 -2.19
C ILE A 76 8.09 3.32 -1.99
N ARG A 77 7.56 2.10 -1.90
CA ARG A 77 8.36 0.88 -1.81
C ARG A 77 7.68 -0.24 -2.59
N LYS A 78 8.06 -0.39 -3.85
CA LYS A 78 7.57 -1.46 -4.72
C LYS A 78 7.98 -2.83 -4.18
N PRO A 79 7.18 -3.89 -4.43
CA PRO A 79 7.50 -5.23 -3.96
C PRO A 79 8.74 -5.77 -4.69
N GLU A 80 9.70 -6.25 -3.92
CA GLU A 80 10.95 -6.80 -4.46
C GLU A 80 10.74 -8.17 -5.15
N PRO A 81 11.45 -8.45 -6.25
CA PRO A 81 11.28 -9.69 -7.01
C PRO A 81 11.84 -10.94 -6.30
N TYR A 82 12.51 -10.82 -5.15
CA TYR A 82 13.06 -11.97 -4.44
C TYR A 82 12.20 -12.35 -3.23
N LYS A 83 12.24 -11.52 -2.18
CA LYS A 83 11.51 -11.75 -0.92
C LYS A 83 10.12 -11.13 -0.91
N GLY A 84 9.70 -10.43 -1.96
CA GLY A 84 8.39 -9.76 -2.01
C GLY A 84 8.25 -8.63 -1.00
N LYS A 85 9.35 -8.11 -0.46
CA LYS A 85 9.32 -7.04 0.54
C LYS A 85 8.89 -5.73 -0.11
N GLY A 86 8.03 -4.97 0.54
CA GLY A 86 7.46 -3.72 0.04
C GLY A 86 5.94 -3.71 0.19
N ILE A 87 5.31 -2.78 -0.53
CA ILE A 87 3.87 -2.57 -0.54
C ILE A 87 3.32 -3.17 -1.83
N ARG A 88 2.35 -4.08 -1.72
CA ARG A 88 1.67 -4.72 -2.85
C ARG A 88 0.16 -4.57 -2.72
N TYR A 89 -0.58 -4.80 -3.78
CA TYR A 89 -2.03 -5.00 -3.63
C TYR A 89 -2.32 -6.34 -2.95
N ALA A 90 -3.43 -6.43 -2.21
CA ALA A 90 -3.81 -7.67 -1.53
C ALA A 90 -3.91 -8.86 -2.51
N ASP A 91 -4.42 -8.61 -3.72
CA ASP A 91 -4.60 -9.62 -4.76
C ASP A 91 -3.40 -9.73 -5.72
N GLU A 92 -2.28 -9.03 -5.47
CA GLU A 92 -1.12 -9.01 -6.37
C GLU A 92 -0.20 -10.21 -6.14
N VAL A 93 -0.11 -11.08 -7.15
CA VAL A 93 0.87 -12.18 -7.19
C VAL A 93 2.24 -11.64 -7.63
N VAL A 94 3.14 -11.42 -6.67
CA VAL A 94 4.51 -11.01 -6.94
C VAL A 94 5.32 -12.20 -7.47
N ARG A 95 5.81 -12.11 -8.71
CA ARG A 95 6.71 -13.11 -9.30
C ARG A 95 8.03 -13.12 -8.53
N ARG A 96 8.28 -14.23 -7.82
CA ARG A 96 9.53 -14.43 -7.07
C ARG A 96 10.58 -15.10 -7.94
N LYS A 97 11.74 -14.48 -8.04
CA LYS A 97 12.96 -15.09 -8.59
C LYS A 97 13.68 -15.85 -7.48
N ALA A 98 14.31 -16.95 -7.84
CA ALA A 98 15.25 -17.62 -6.94
C ALA A 98 16.31 -16.60 -6.51
N GLY A 99 16.57 -16.51 -5.19
CA GLY A 99 17.60 -15.66 -4.62
C GLY A 99 19.00 -16.24 -4.90
N LYS A 100 19.92 -16.16 -3.93
CA LYS A 100 21.21 -16.84 -4.08
C LYS A 100 20.97 -18.33 -4.37
N THR A 101 21.35 -18.76 -5.57
CA THR A 101 21.61 -20.16 -5.91
C THR A 101 22.88 -20.57 -5.17
N GLY A 102 22.81 -20.68 -3.84
CA GLY A 102 23.76 -21.46 -3.07
C GLY A 102 23.40 -22.92 -3.30
N VAL A 103 23.95 -23.49 -4.36
CA VAL A 103 24.12 -24.94 -4.44
C VAL A 103 25.00 -25.32 -3.24
N LYS A 104 24.49 -26.24 -2.40
CA LYS A 104 25.19 -26.99 -1.34
C LYS A 104 26.25 -26.23 -0.51
#